data_AF-A0A955EJZ1-F1
#
_entry.id   AF-A0A955EJZ1-F1
#
_cell.length_a   1.000
_cell.length_b   1.000
_cell.length_c   1.000
_cell.angle_alpha   90.00
_cell.angle_beta   90.00
_cell.angle_gamma   90.00
#
_symmetry.space_group_name_H-M   'P 1'
#
loop_
_entity.id
_entity.type
_entity.pdbx_description
1 polymer ?
#
loop_
_entity_poly.entity_id
_entity_poly.type
_entity_poly.pdbx_seq_one_letter_code
_entity_poly.pdbx_strand_id
1 'polypeptide(L)'
;MKRNTAHLRRIPGQVVKVQPGHRWTIDDLLEYAGWTENFDASKRRNAAVALEWFQANVPGGFLNSPVRGSRTTYNEVASPSPFLRGGTGPALELMKLMQAIDFTDPVDPEYTVRAGNQVVRFRERDESPRQKGRYYTFLSTKQEKVALPADQTVAARFQATRTFTCLKSTVSDAYVDWEHFDGRVRTPAYRKGGRTQLYIPNPDALLKPM
;
A
#
# COMPACT_ATOMS: atom_id res chain seq x y z
N MET A 1 37.03 -20.25 -6.50
CA MET A 1 35.74 -19.55 -6.24
C MET A 1 35.22 -19.95 -4.87
N LYS A 2 35.31 -19.04 -3.89
CA LYS A 2 34.90 -19.27 -2.50
C LYS A 2 33.39 -19.05 -2.36
N ARG A 3 32.67 -20.04 -1.83
CA ARG A 3 31.23 -19.95 -1.50
C ARG A 3 31.07 -19.04 -0.29
N ASN A 4 30.24 -18.00 -0.41
CA ASN A 4 29.99 -17.05 0.66
C ASN A 4 28.85 -17.59 1.53
N THR A 5 29.21 -18.10 2.71
CA THR A 5 28.29 -18.64 3.71
C THR A 5 27.80 -17.50 4.59
N ALA A 6 26.64 -16.91 4.27
CA ALA A 6 26.01 -15.93 5.15
C ALA A 6 25.19 -16.67 6.23
N HIS A 7 25.73 -16.70 7.45
CA HIS A 7 25.03 -17.07 8.66
C HIS A 7 23.98 -16.00 9.00
N LEU A 8 22.70 -16.30 8.81
CA LEU A 8 21.60 -15.50 9.34
C LEU A 8 21.00 -16.20 10.56
N ARG A 9 21.10 -15.53 11.72
CA ARG A 9 20.49 -15.93 13.00
C ARG A 9 18.96 -15.99 12.85
N ARG A 10 18.37 -17.10 13.30
CA ARG A 10 16.94 -17.42 13.22
C ARG A 10 16.10 -16.52 14.12
N ILE A 11 15.04 -15.93 13.56
CA ILE A 11 13.84 -15.51 14.31
C ILE A 11 12.85 -16.69 14.26
N PRO A 12 12.31 -17.18 15.39
CA PRO A 12 11.35 -18.29 15.39
C PRO A 12 9.92 -17.80 15.11
N GLY A 13 9.30 -18.32 14.05
CA GLY A 13 7.87 -18.15 13.76
C GLY A 13 7.58 -17.74 12.32
N GLN A 14 7.16 -18.70 11.49
CA GLN A 14 6.77 -18.59 10.08
C GLN A 14 7.87 -18.16 9.09
N VAL A 15 8.61 -19.15 8.60
CA VAL A 15 9.27 -19.05 7.28
C VAL A 15 8.20 -19.31 6.22
N VAL A 16 7.56 -18.24 5.76
CA VAL A 16 6.88 -18.29 4.46
C VAL A 16 7.99 -18.41 3.42
N LYS A 17 8.13 -19.58 2.80
CA LYS A 17 8.99 -19.76 1.63
C LYS A 17 8.42 -18.89 0.49
N VAL A 18 8.95 -17.68 0.33
CA VAL A 18 8.70 -16.85 -0.84
C VAL A 18 9.34 -17.57 -2.03
N GLN A 19 8.53 -17.98 -3.01
CA GLN A 19 9.03 -18.52 -4.29
C GLN A 19 9.94 -17.47 -4.96
N PRO A 20 11.00 -17.87 -5.67
CA PRO A 20 11.89 -16.93 -6.37
C PRO A 20 11.18 -16.38 -7.62
N GLY A 21 10.20 -15.51 -7.39
CA GLY A 21 9.69 -14.57 -8.38
C GLY A 21 10.60 -13.35 -8.38
N HIS A 22 10.83 -12.77 -9.56
CA HIS A 22 11.66 -11.59 -9.79
C HIS A 22 11.47 -10.53 -8.67
N ARG A 23 12.53 -10.30 -7.89
CA ARG A 23 12.56 -9.23 -6.88
C ARG A 23 12.84 -7.93 -7.62
N TRP A 24 11.86 -7.05 -7.68
CA TRP A 24 11.98 -5.73 -8.27
C TRP A 24 12.98 -4.89 -7.47
N THR A 25 13.90 -4.24 -8.16
CA THR A 25 14.65 -3.13 -7.58
C THR A 25 13.80 -1.86 -7.64
N ILE A 26 14.19 -0.84 -6.86
CA ILE A 26 13.48 0.44 -6.90
C ILE A 26 13.65 1.10 -8.27
N ASP A 27 14.81 0.96 -8.91
CA ASP A 27 15.07 1.57 -10.21
C ASP A 27 14.22 0.91 -11.31
N ASP A 28 14.12 -0.42 -11.31
CA ASP A 28 13.23 -1.15 -12.25
C ASP A 28 11.78 -0.68 -12.11
N LEU A 29 11.31 -0.50 -10.86
CA LEU A 29 9.94 -0.10 -10.59
C LEU A 29 9.69 1.36 -10.98
N LEU A 30 10.64 2.26 -10.73
CA LEU A 30 10.55 3.67 -11.11
C LEU A 30 10.58 3.84 -12.63
N GLU A 31 11.42 3.08 -13.33
CA GLU A 31 11.45 3.07 -14.80
C GLU A 31 10.13 2.53 -15.36
N TYR A 32 9.66 1.39 -14.85
CA TYR A 32 8.38 0.82 -15.25
C TYR A 32 7.21 1.80 -15.01
N ALA A 33 7.25 2.55 -13.91
CA ALA A 33 6.26 3.56 -13.56
C ALA A 33 6.37 4.88 -14.35
N GLY A 34 7.53 5.16 -14.97
CA GLY A 34 7.83 6.49 -15.51
C GLY A 34 8.00 7.56 -14.44
N TRP A 35 8.45 7.19 -13.22
CA TRP A 35 8.60 8.10 -12.07
C TRP A 35 10.05 8.54 -11.82
N THR A 36 10.99 8.18 -12.70
CA THR A 36 12.43 8.34 -12.51
C THR A 36 12.87 9.79 -12.21
N GLU A 37 12.22 10.78 -12.80
CA GLU A 37 12.59 12.21 -12.70
C GLU A 37 12.17 12.86 -11.37
N ASN A 38 11.19 12.30 -10.66
CA ASN A 38 10.61 12.90 -9.44
C ASN A 38 11.25 12.40 -8.14
N PHE A 39 12.33 11.63 -8.26
CA PHE A 39 12.94 10.86 -7.18
C PHE A 39 14.39 11.26 -6.97
N ASP A 40 14.61 12.20 -6.05
CA ASP A 40 15.94 12.47 -5.49
C ASP A 40 16.47 11.29 -4.65
N ALA A 41 17.73 11.36 -4.23
CA ALA A 41 18.38 10.27 -3.50
C ALA A 41 17.66 9.89 -2.18
N SER A 42 17.05 10.86 -1.50
CA SER A 42 16.31 10.61 -0.26
C SER A 42 15.01 9.87 -0.54
N LYS A 43 14.23 10.34 -1.51
CA LYS A 43 12.99 9.69 -1.95
C LYS A 43 13.24 8.28 -2.46
N ARG A 44 14.31 8.08 -3.23
CA ARG A 44 14.72 6.74 -3.71
C ARG A 44 15.01 5.80 -2.56
N ARG A 45 15.72 6.25 -1.54
CA ARG A 45 16.00 5.44 -0.34
C ARG A 45 14.72 5.06 0.41
N ASN A 46 13.83 6.03 0.65
CA ASN A 46 12.56 5.78 1.32
C ASN A 46 11.69 4.79 0.53
N ALA A 47 11.66 4.92 -0.79
CA ALA A 47 10.91 4.01 -1.65
C ALA A 47 11.54 2.63 -1.75
N ALA A 48 12.86 2.51 -1.75
CA ALA A 48 13.53 1.22 -1.66
C ALA A 48 13.14 0.48 -0.38
N VAL A 49 13.12 1.17 0.77
CA VAL A 49 12.69 0.59 2.05
C VAL A 49 11.24 0.07 1.98
N ALA A 50 10.32 0.88 1.46
CA ALA A 50 8.93 0.46 1.29
C ALA A 50 8.80 -0.75 0.35
N LEU A 51 9.50 -0.73 -0.79
CA LEU A 51 9.49 -1.79 -1.79
C LEU A 51 10.03 -3.11 -1.22
N GLU A 52 11.14 -3.08 -0.49
CA GLU A 52 11.68 -4.26 0.18
C GLU A 52 10.68 -4.82 1.19
N TRP A 53 10.06 -3.95 1.98
CA TRP A 53 9.06 -4.36 2.96
C TRP A 53 7.84 -4.99 2.30
N PHE A 54 7.29 -4.41 1.23
CA PHE A 54 6.13 -4.96 0.53
C PHE A 54 6.43 -6.32 -0.10
N GLN A 55 7.57 -6.47 -0.78
CA GLN A 55 7.96 -7.75 -1.37
C GLN A 55 8.17 -8.86 -0.34
N ALA A 56 8.53 -8.51 0.90
CA ALA A 56 8.69 -9.47 1.99
C ALA A 56 7.39 -9.80 2.74
N ASN A 57 6.47 -8.84 2.89
CA ASN A 57 5.33 -8.95 3.80
C ASN A 57 3.97 -9.07 3.10
N VAL A 58 3.86 -8.69 1.84
CA VAL A 58 2.61 -8.82 1.08
C VAL A 58 2.54 -10.21 0.47
N PRO A 59 1.45 -10.97 0.68
CA PRO A 59 1.33 -12.32 0.14
C PRO A 59 1.52 -12.34 -1.37
N GLY A 60 2.34 -13.28 -1.88
CA GLY A 60 2.58 -13.41 -3.31
C GLY A 60 1.30 -13.61 -4.14
N GLY A 61 0.27 -14.24 -3.57
CA GLY A 61 -1.05 -14.35 -4.23
C GLY A 61 -1.72 -13.00 -4.49
N PHE A 62 -1.52 -12.01 -3.60
CA PHE A 62 -1.98 -10.64 -3.83
C PHE A 62 -1.17 -9.95 -4.91
N LEU A 63 0.17 -10.03 -4.86
CA LEU A 63 1.03 -9.40 -5.86
C LEU A 63 0.82 -9.99 -7.27
N ASN A 64 0.45 -11.27 -7.36
CA ASN A 64 0.14 -11.95 -8.62
C ASN A 64 -1.35 -11.94 -8.97
N SER A 65 -2.18 -11.20 -8.23
CA SER A 65 -3.62 -11.17 -8.51
C SER A 65 -3.88 -10.45 -9.84
N PRO A 66 -4.72 -11.01 -10.73
CA PRO A 66 -5.16 -10.30 -11.91
C PRO A 66 -5.91 -9.05 -11.46
N VAL A 67 -5.50 -7.89 -11.98
CA VAL A 67 -6.22 -6.64 -11.71
C VAL A 67 -7.63 -6.81 -12.27
N ARG A 68 -8.64 -6.77 -11.40
CA ARG A 68 -10.04 -6.63 -11.83
C ARG A 68 -10.27 -5.18 -12.27
N GLY A 69 -9.68 -4.81 -13.40
CA GLY A 69 -9.83 -3.54 -14.07
C GLY A 69 -10.23 -3.80 -15.51
N SER A 70 -11.37 -3.24 -15.89
CA SER A 70 -12.03 -3.32 -17.19
C SER A 70 -11.09 -3.40 -18.40
N ARG A 71 -11.41 -4.32 -19.33
CA ARG A 71 -11.00 -4.24 -20.75
C ARG A 71 -11.61 -2.97 -21.36
N THR A 72 -11.00 -1.81 -21.15
CA THR A 72 -11.32 -0.63 -21.96
C THR A 72 -10.09 0.24 -22.13
N THR A 73 -9.67 0.33 -23.38
CA THR A 73 -8.69 1.26 -23.96
C THR A 73 -8.98 2.70 -23.53
N TYR A 74 -8.07 3.31 -22.78
CA TYR A 74 -8.04 4.77 -22.59
C TYR A 74 -6.70 5.28 -23.10
N ASN A 75 -6.66 5.56 -24.40
CA ASN A 75 -5.75 6.57 -24.92
C ASN A 75 -6.36 7.93 -24.57
N GLU A 76 -5.54 8.94 -24.27
CA GLU A 76 -5.94 10.35 -24.17
C GLU A 76 -6.59 10.84 -22.87
N VAL A 77 -5.91 10.71 -21.72
CA VAL A 77 -5.91 11.81 -20.72
C VAL A 77 -4.56 11.82 -20.00
N ALA A 78 -3.88 12.96 -20.01
CA ALA A 78 -2.58 13.22 -19.37
C ALA A 78 -2.68 13.18 -17.83
N SER A 79 -2.92 12.01 -17.27
CA SER A 79 -2.84 11.77 -15.83
C SER A 79 -1.96 10.54 -15.61
N PRO A 80 -1.00 10.56 -14.66
CA PRO A 80 -0.04 9.48 -14.41
C PRO A 80 -0.71 8.31 -13.68
N SER A 81 -1.84 7.85 -14.21
CA SER A 81 -2.58 6.72 -13.68
C SER A 81 -1.83 5.44 -14.04
N PRO A 82 -1.34 4.68 -13.05
CA PRO A 82 -0.69 3.40 -13.34
C PRO A 82 -1.67 2.36 -13.90
N PHE A 83 -2.97 2.65 -13.84
CA PHE A 83 -4.06 1.81 -14.35
C PHE A 83 -4.23 1.89 -15.89
N LEU A 84 -3.55 2.84 -16.56
CA LEU A 84 -3.60 2.98 -18.03
C LEU A 84 -2.69 1.97 -18.75
N ARG A 85 -1.72 1.38 -18.07
CA ARG A 85 -0.97 0.24 -18.61
C ARG A 85 -1.78 -1.01 -18.31
N GLY A 86 -2.44 -1.58 -19.32
CA GLY A 86 -3.19 -2.84 -19.26
C GLY A 86 -2.33 -4.07 -18.93
N GLY A 87 -1.67 -4.04 -17.77
CA GLY A 87 -0.75 -5.06 -17.28
C GLY A 87 -1.38 -5.91 -16.17
N THR A 88 -0.84 -7.10 -16.00
CA THR A 88 -1.11 -7.98 -14.86
C THR A 88 0.22 -8.31 -14.18
N GLY A 89 0.19 -8.52 -12.86
CA GLY A 89 1.34 -9.07 -12.12
C GLY A 89 1.99 -8.13 -11.09
N PRO A 90 3.08 -8.60 -10.44
CA PRO A 90 3.67 -8.00 -9.25
C PRO A 90 4.04 -6.53 -9.37
N ALA A 91 4.54 -6.09 -10.53
CA ALA A 91 4.95 -4.70 -10.75
C ALA A 91 3.80 -3.72 -10.52
N LEU A 92 2.63 -4.02 -11.08
CA LEU A 92 1.46 -3.15 -11.02
C LEU A 92 0.88 -3.10 -9.61
N GLU A 93 0.80 -4.24 -8.91
CA GLU A 93 0.36 -4.26 -7.51
C GLU A 93 1.34 -3.54 -6.59
N LEU A 94 2.65 -3.71 -6.81
CA LEU A 94 3.66 -2.93 -6.09
C LEU A 94 3.51 -1.44 -6.36
N MET A 95 3.32 -1.03 -7.61
CA MET A 95 3.06 0.38 -7.94
C MET A 95 1.82 0.93 -7.22
N LYS A 96 0.73 0.16 -7.15
CA LYS A 96 -0.49 0.58 -6.43
C LYS A 96 -0.26 0.77 -4.93
N LEU A 97 0.63 -0.04 -4.34
CA LEU A 97 1.01 0.11 -2.94
C LEU A 97 1.92 1.32 -2.74
N MET A 98 2.88 1.50 -3.65
CA MET A 98 3.88 2.55 -3.62
C MET A 98 3.30 3.94 -3.90
N GLN A 99 2.33 4.05 -4.81
CA GLN A 99 1.69 5.35 -5.14
C GLN A 99 0.99 5.98 -3.95
N ALA A 100 0.60 5.20 -2.94
CA ALA A 100 -0.11 5.67 -1.75
C ALA A 100 0.82 6.32 -0.72
N ILE A 101 2.15 6.31 -0.95
CA ILE A 101 3.16 6.77 0.00
C ILE A 101 3.81 8.05 -0.50
N ASP A 102 3.87 9.07 0.35
CA ASP A 102 4.77 10.21 0.14
C ASP A 102 6.18 9.82 0.58
N PHE A 103 7.08 9.69 -0.38
CA PHE A 103 8.48 9.33 -0.13
C PHE A 103 9.36 10.53 0.24
N THR A 104 8.81 11.74 0.28
CA THR A 104 9.50 12.90 0.84
C THR A 104 9.78 12.70 2.33
N ASP A 105 8.85 12.04 3.04
CA ASP A 105 8.99 11.68 4.44
C ASP A 105 9.61 10.27 4.61
N PRO A 106 10.31 10.02 5.74
CA PRO A 106 10.82 8.69 6.07
C PRO A 106 9.71 7.64 6.17
N VAL A 107 10.01 6.44 5.65
CA VAL A 107 9.19 5.24 5.82
C VAL A 107 9.76 4.41 6.96
N ASP A 108 8.90 3.97 7.88
CA ASP A 108 9.27 3.17 9.05
C ASP A 108 8.72 1.73 8.89
N PRO A 109 9.57 0.76 8.50
CA PRO A 109 9.17 -0.63 8.28
C PRO A 109 8.98 -1.43 9.59
N GLU A 110 9.37 -0.88 10.74
CA GLU A 110 9.39 -1.56 12.03
C GLU A 110 8.45 -0.90 13.05
N TYR A 111 7.54 -0.04 12.57
CA TYR A 111 6.60 0.65 13.44
C TYR A 111 5.76 -0.35 14.23
N THR A 112 5.84 -0.23 15.56
CA THR A 112 5.18 -1.17 16.47
C THR A 112 3.84 -0.65 16.94
N VAL A 113 2.77 -1.36 16.61
CA VAL A 113 1.44 -1.17 17.21
C VAL A 113 1.34 -2.08 18.43
N ARG A 114 1.17 -1.49 19.62
CA ARG A 114 1.02 -2.26 20.87
C ARG A 114 -0.37 -2.87 20.98
N ALA A 115 -0.46 -4.02 21.64
CA ALA A 115 -1.74 -4.62 22.02
C ALA A 115 -2.62 -3.58 22.75
N GLY A 116 -3.91 -3.54 22.42
CA GLY A 116 -4.86 -2.60 22.99
C GLY A 116 -4.91 -1.23 22.30
N ASN A 117 -3.89 -0.85 21.51
CA ASN A 117 -3.92 0.38 20.73
C ASN A 117 -5.03 0.35 19.68
N GLN A 118 -5.59 1.52 19.39
CA GLN A 118 -6.66 1.68 18.42
C GLN A 118 -6.13 2.26 17.11
N VAL A 119 -6.69 1.79 16.00
CA VAL A 119 -6.48 2.30 14.66
C VAL A 119 -7.81 2.53 13.96
N VAL A 120 -7.81 3.41 12.97
CA VAL A 120 -9.00 3.80 12.21
C VAL A 120 -8.80 3.43 10.76
N ARG A 121 -9.88 2.97 10.12
CA ARG A 121 -9.99 2.92 8.66
C ARG A 121 -11.22 3.72 8.25
N PHE A 122 -11.10 4.53 7.22
CA PHE A 122 -12.25 5.16 6.60
C PHE A 122 -12.84 4.21 5.54
N ARG A 123 -14.17 4.15 5.49
CA ARG A 123 -14.94 3.24 4.65
C ARG A 123 -16.13 3.96 4.01
N GLU A 124 -16.68 3.34 2.99
CA GLU A 124 -17.98 3.73 2.43
C GLU A 124 -19.09 3.50 3.46
N ARG A 125 -20.19 4.25 3.33
CA ARG A 125 -21.32 4.19 4.27
C ARG A 125 -21.93 2.79 4.34
N ASP A 126 -22.08 2.16 3.17
CA ASP A 126 -22.76 0.86 3.03
C ASP A 126 -21.82 -0.33 3.29
N GLU A 127 -20.51 -0.06 3.44
CA GLU A 127 -19.55 -1.08 3.82
C GLU A 127 -19.72 -1.49 5.29
N SER A 128 -19.64 -2.79 5.57
CA SER A 128 -19.73 -3.29 6.94
C SER A 128 -18.64 -2.67 7.83
N PRO A 129 -18.96 -2.21 9.06
CA PRO A 129 -17.95 -1.72 10.00
C PRO A 129 -16.96 -2.80 10.46
N ARG A 130 -17.27 -4.08 10.20
CA ARG A 130 -16.39 -5.21 10.48
C ARG A 130 -15.41 -5.51 9.34
N GLN A 131 -15.64 -4.97 8.15
CA GLN A 131 -14.81 -5.21 6.99
C GLN A 131 -13.45 -4.53 7.17
N LYS A 132 -12.39 -5.32 7.01
CA LYS A 132 -11.00 -4.88 7.17
C LYS A 132 -10.39 -4.60 5.80
N GLY A 133 -9.67 -3.49 5.71
CA GLY A 133 -8.77 -3.18 4.61
C GLY A 133 -7.32 -3.35 5.06
N ARG A 134 -6.35 -2.89 4.28
CA ARG A 134 -4.93 -2.93 4.68
C ARG A 134 -4.37 -1.60 5.14
N TYR A 135 -5.01 -0.49 4.77
CA TYR A 135 -4.60 0.85 5.18
C TYR A 135 -5.41 1.31 6.39
N TYR A 136 -4.68 1.80 7.39
CA TYR A 136 -5.20 2.31 8.64
C TYR A 136 -4.50 3.62 9.00
N THR A 137 -5.05 4.35 9.95
CA THR A 137 -4.48 5.59 10.49
C THR A 137 -4.82 5.72 11.98
N PHE A 138 -4.35 6.80 12.62
CA PHE A 138 -4.62 7.07 14.02
C PHE A 138 -5.97 7.77 14.22
N LEU A 139 -6.52 7.66 15.43
CA LEU A 139 -7.81 8.28 15.82
C LEU A 139 -7.88 9.80 15.60
N SER A 140 -6.73 10.48 15.67
CA SER A 140 -6.62 11.92 15.47
C SER A 140 -6.60 12.33 14.00
N THR A 141 -6.44 11.38 13.07
CA THR A 141 -6.40 11.66 11.64
C THR A 141 -7.80 11.89 11.10
N LYS A 142 -7.96 12.95 10.32
CA LYS A 142 -9.21 13.23 9.61
C LYS A 142 -9.16 12.69 8.18
N GLN A 143 -10.33 12.39 7.63
CA GLN A 143 -10.49 11.73 6.33
C GLN A 143 -9.90 12.53 5.17
N GLU A 144 -10.00 13.85 5.22
CA GLU A 144 -9.49 14.76 4.17
C GLU A 144 -7.96 14.79 4.03
N LYS A 145 -7.25 14.02 4.85
CA LYS A 145 -5.78 13.93 4.87
C LYS A 145 -5.21 12.57 4.50
N VAL A 146 -6.06 11.62 4.10
CA VAL A 146 -5.66 10.26 3.76
C VAL A 146 -5.93 9.89 2.31
N ALA A 147 -6.07 10.89 1.42
CA ALA A 147 -6.21 10.72 -0.02
C ALA A 147 -7.17 9.59 -0.44
N LEU A 148 -8.42 9.63 0.03
CA LEU A 148 -9.46 8.63 -0.25
C LEU A 148 -10.60 9.19 -1.14
N PRO A 149 -11.37 8.31 -1.81
CA PRO A 149 -12.65 8.63 -2.43
C PRO A 149 -13.59 9.46 -1.53
N ALA A 150 -14.43 10.28 -2.16
CA ALA A 150 -15.33 11.22 -1.46
C ALA A 150 -16.39 10.52 -0.59
N ASP A 151 -16.74 9.28 -0.92
CA ASP A 151 -17.73 8.46 -0.24
C ASP A 151 -17.14 7.64 0.93
N GLN A 152 -15.82 7.48 0.97
CA GLN A 152 -15.10 6.84 2.08
C GLN A 152 -14.94 7.80 3.26
N THR A 153 -16.03 8.13 3.91
CA THR A 153 -16.12 9.16 4.97
C THR A 153 -16.35 8.59 6.36
N VAL A 154 -16.79 7.34 6.47
CA VAL A 154 -17.20 6.77 7.76
C VAL A 154 -15.99 6.12 8.43
N ALA A 155 -15.66 6.56 9.65
CA ALA A 155 -14.58 5.97 10.42
C ALA A 155 -15.03 4.64 11.08
N ALA A 156 -14.35 3.55 10.75
CA ALA A 156 -14.43 2.28 11.45
C ALA A 156 -13.22 2.12 12.38
N ARG A 157 -13.47 1.78 13.65
CA ARG A 157 -12.44 1.65 14.68
C ARG A 157 -12.09 0.19 14.89
N PHE A 158 -10.80 -0.07 15.07
CA PHE A 158 -10.26 -1.39 15.33
C PHE A 158 -9.27 -1.32 16.48
N GLN A 159 -9.23 -2.38 17.28
CA GLN A 159 -8.27 -2.55 18.36
C GLN A 159 -7.26 -3.64 18.02
N ALA A 160 -5.98 -3.37 18.25
CA ALA A 160 -4.91 -4.36 18.18
C ALA A 160 -5.11 -5.45 19.24
N THR A 161 -5.22 -6.71 18.81
CA THR A 161 -5.40 -7.86 19.72
C THR A 161 -4.08 -8.32 20.34
N ARG A 162 -2.96 -7.99 19.70
CA ARG A 162 -1.59 -8.27 20.13
C ARG A 162 -0.65 -7.19 19.62
N THR A 163 0.59 -7.17 20.12
CA THR A 163 1.64 -6.30 19.58
C THR A 163 2.15 -6.84 18.24
N PHE A 164 2.30 -5.98 17.24
CA PHE A 164 2.82 -6.34 15.92
C PHE A 164 3.56 -5.17 15.27
N THR A 165 4.38 -5.48 14.26
CA THR A 165 5.04 -4.49 13.41
C THR A 165 4.27 -4.29 12.11
N CYS A 166 4.30 -3.08 11.58
CA CYS A 166 3.71 -2.73 10.30
C CYS A 166 4.51 -1.63 9.60
N LEU A 167 4.20 -1.37 8.33
CA LEU A 167 4.79 -0.25 7.61
C LEU A 167 4.05 1.04 7.99
N LYS A 168 4.77 2.02 8.54
CA LYS A 168 4.27 3.37 8.76
C LYS A 168 4.85 4.31 7.71
N SER A 169 3.99 5.14 7.11
CA SER A 169 4.41 6.13 6.12
C SER A 169 3.52 7.37 6.17
N THR A 170 3.90 8.41 5.43
CA THR A 170 2.99 9.52 5.09
C THR A 170 2.18 9.13 3.85
N VAL A 171 0.91 9.52 3.82
CA VAL A 171 0.03 9.37 2.66
C VAL A 171 0.42 10.39 1.58
N SER A 172 0.61 9.95 0.34
CA SER A 172 0.82 10.84 -0.80
C SER A 172 -0.44 11.60 -1.19
N ASP A 173 -0.26 12.72 -1.87
CA ASP A 173 -1.33 13.25 -2.71
C ASP A 173 -1.61 12.26 -3.85
N ALA A 174 -2.89 12.02 -4.11
CA ALA A 174 -3.29 11.09 -5.14
C ALA A 174 -4.56 11.55 -5.84
N TYR A 175 -4.66 11.23 -7.12
CA TYR A 175 -5.97 11.09 -7.73
C TYR A 175 -6.58 9.78 -7.22
N VAL A 176 -7.86 9.80 -6.91
CA VAL A 176 -8.65 8.65 -6.45
C VAL A 176 -9.82 8.42 -7.42
N ASP A 177 -10.61 7.37 -7.19
CA ASP A 177 -11.79 7.04 -8.01
C ASP A 177 -11.43 6.69 -9.48
N TRP A 178 -10.31 6.00 -9.68
CA TRP A 178 -9.85 5.52 -10.99
C TRP A 178 -10.67 4.34 -11.55
N GLU A 179 -11.65 3.82 -10.81
CA GLU A 179 -12.36 2.60 -11.15
C GLU A 179 -13.70 2.85 -11.84
N HIS A 180 -13.90 2.12 -12.95
CA HIS A 180 -15.22 1.78 -13.46
C HIS A 180 -15.83 0.72 -12.54
N PHE A 181 -16.60 1.15 -11.53
CA PHE A 181 -17.47 0.24 -10.81
C PHE A 181 -18.87 0.28 -11.45
N ASP A 182 -19.37 -0.88 -11.87
CA ASP A 182 -20.76 -1.07 -12.33
C ASP A 182 -21.16 -0.24 -13.58
N GLY A 183 -20.24 -0.07 -14.53
CA GLY A 183 -20.50 0.68 -15.77
C GLY A 183 -20.61 2.21 -15.59
N ARG A 184 -20.42 2.72 -14.37
CA ARG A 184 -20.41 4.15 -14.08
C ARG A 184 -18.98 4.67 -14.12
N VAL A 185 -18.73 5.65 -14.98
CA VAL A 185 -17.47 6.40 -15.00
C VAL A 185 -17.47 7.31 -13.78
N ARG A 186 -16.59 7.04 -12.81
CA ARG A 186 -16.23 8.05 -11.81
C ARG A 186 -15.09 8.89 -12.38
N THR A 187 -15.25 10.21 -12.35
CA THR A 187 -14.19 11.12 -12.75
C THR A 187 -13.09 11.07 -11.70
N PRO A 188 -11.82 10.79 -12.06
CA PRO A 188 -10.73 10.81 -11.11
C PRO A 188 -10.67 12.15 -10.37
N ALA A 189 -10.57 12.09 -9.04
CA ALA A 189 -10.57 13.28 -8.21
C ALA A 189 -9.24 13.41 -7.47
N TYR A 190 -8.59 14.57 -7.58
CA TYR A 190 -7.40 14.83 -6.77
C TYR A 190 -7.77 14.97 -5.29
N ARG A 191 -6.96 14.35 -4.43
CA ARG A 191 -7.09 14.34 -2.98
C ARG A 191 -5.73 14.53 -2.34
N LYS A 192 -5.73 15.33 -1.28
CA LYS A 192 -4.52 15.61 -0.51
C LYS A 192 -4.24 14.51 0.50
N GLY A 193 -2.97 14.12 0.58
CA GLY A 193 -2.39 13.31 1.63
C GLY A 193 -1.79 14.18 2.73
N GLY A 194 -0.71 13.69 3.35
CA GLY A 194 0.08 14.43 4.35
C GLY A 194 -0.21 14.05 5.80
N ARG A 195 -0.90 12.93 6.06
CA ARG A 195 -0.98 12.33 7.40
C ARG A 195 -0.43 10.92 7.41
N THR A 196 -0.14 10.45 8.61
CA THR A 196 0.39 9.10 8.79
C THR A 196 -0.65 8.05 8.42
N GLN A 197 -0.20 7.05 7.69
CA GLN A 197 -0.92 5.79 7.48
C GLN A 197 -0.07 4.61 7.96
N LEU A 198 -0.76 3.50 8.19
CA LEU A 198 -0.21 2.21 8.55
C LEU A 198 -0.68 1.19 7.51
N TYR A 199 0.23 0.46 6.90
CA TYR A 199 -0.11 -0.71 6.10
C TYR A 199 0.02 -1.97 6.95
N ILE A 200 -1.11 -2.64 7.18
CA ILE A 200 -1.20 -3.86 7.96
C ILE A 200 -1.50 -5.02 7.01
N PRO A 201 -0.56 -5.97 6.79
CA PRO A 201 -0.67 -6.95 5.72
C PRO A 201 -1.73 -8.02 6.00
N ASN A 202 -1.91 -8.39 7.27
CA ASN A 202 -2.89 -9.37 7.73
C ASN A 202 -3.73 -8.81 8.90
N PRO A 203 -4.62 -7.85 8.62
CA PRO A 203 -5.44 -7.20 9.65
C PRO A 203 -6.36 -8.20 10.36
N ASP A 204 -6.74 -9.29 9.71
CA ASP A 204 -7.67 -10.26 10.29
C ASP A 204 -7.14 -10.96 11.53
N ALA A 205 -5.85 -11.29 11.51
CA ALA A 205 -5.17 -11.93 12.64
C ALA A 205 -4.69 -10.93 13.72
N LEU A 206 -4.82 -9.62 13.48
CA LEU A 206 -4.18 -8.57 14.30
C LEU A 206 -5.16 -7.59 14.92
N LEU A 207 -6.33 -7.43 14.30
CA LEU A 207 -7.30 -6.40 14.66
C LEU A 207 -8.68 -7.00 14.91
N LYS A 208 -9.35 -6.50 15.95
CA LYS A 208 -10.78 -6.74 16.17
C LYS A 208 -11.57 -5.44 15.95
N PRO A 209 -12.76 -5.48 15.31
CA PRO A 209 -13.66 -4.34 15.26
C PRO A 209 -14.05 -3.89 16.67
N MET A 210 -14.29 -2.59 16.84
CA MET A 210 -14.79 -1.98 18.08
C MET A 210 -16.24 -1.53 17.95
#